data_AF-A2G3N1-F1
#
_entry.id   AF-A2G3N1-F1
#
_cell.length_a   1.000
_cell.length_b   1.000
_cell.length_c   1.000
_cell.angle_alpha   90.00
_cell.angle_beta   90.00
_cell.angle_gamma   90.00
#
_symmetry.space_group_name_H-M   'P 1'
#
loop_
_entity.id
_entity.type
_entity.pdbx_description
1 polymer ?
#
loop_
_entity_poly.entity_id
_entity_poly.type
_entity_poly.pdbx_seq_one_letter_code
_entity_poly.pdbx_strand_id
1 'polypeptide(L)' 'MTLRTLCERFAAYKFVSQCLILQKAGGGLHVSSSCYWDSNSDGMVTVRWKNESMHCIVSIYGLAVQ' A
#
# COMPACT_ATOMS: atom_id res chain seq x y z
N MET A 1 -2.52 -4.36 13.30
CA MET A 1 -1.22 -3.69 13.14
C MET A 1 -1.43 -2.46 12.26
N THR A 2 -1.04 -1.26 12.72
CA THR A 2 -1.29 0.02 12.01
C THR A 2 -0.03 0.52 11.30
N LEU A 3 -0.15 1.46 10.36
CA LEU A 3 1.00 2.12 9.74
C LEU A 3 1.90 2.80 10.78
N ARG A 4 1.30 3.42 11.80
CA ARG A 4 2.05 4.02 12.92
C ARG A 4 2.93 2.99 13.63
N THR A 5 2.37 1.82 13.93
CA THR A 5 3.11 0.73 14.57
C THR A 5 4.26 0.22 13.69
N LEU A 6 4.15 0.29 12.35
CA LEU A 6 5.26 -0.02 11.44
C LEU A 6 6.38 1.00 11.58
N CYS A 7 6.06 2.30 11.53
CA CYS A 7 7.06 3.36 11.69
C CYS A 7 7.80 3.27 13.02
N GLU A 8 7.11 2.90 14.10
CA GLU A 8 7.70 2.75 15.44
C GLU A 8 8.61 1.52 15.56
N ARG A 9 8.29 0.43 14.85
CA ARG A 9 9.06 -0.83 14.93
C ARG A 9 10.25 -0.89 13.99
N PHE A 10 10.20 -0.15 12.89
CA PHE A 10 11.18 -0.21 11.81
C PHE A 10 11.77 1.17 11.54
N ALA A 11 12.59 1.67 12.48
CA ALA A 11 13.18 3.01 12.41
C ALA A 11 14.10 3.24 11.19
N ALA A 12 14.65 2.16 10.62
CA ALA A 12 15.48 2.20 9.42
C ALA A 12 14.67 2.24 8.11
N TYR A 13 13.35 2.47 8.17
CA TYR A 13 12.48 2.50 6.99
C TYR A 13 11.65 3.78 6.92
N LYS A 14 11.47 4.29 5.70
CA LYS A 14 10.42 5.23 5.34
C LYS A 14 9.24 4.46 4.76
N PHE A 15 8.03 4.84 5.16
CA PHE A 15 6.81 4.20 4.68
C PHE A 15 5.94 5.16 3.87
N VAL A 16 5.41 4.69 2.74
CA VAL A 16 4.41 5.39 1.92
C VAL A 16 3.14 4.56 1.88
N SER A 17 1.99 5.21 2.05
CA SER A 17 0.67 4.57 1.96
C SER A 17 -0.11 5.15 0.80
N GLN A 18 -0.62 4.29 -0.07
CA GLN A 18 -1.57 4.63 -1.13
C GLN A 18 -2.88 3.90 -0.84
N CYS A 19 -3.97 4.66 -0.66
CA CYS A 19 -5.31 4.12 -0.45
C CYS A 19 -6.22 4.57 -1.60
N LEU A 20 -6.84 3.62 -2.28
CA LEU A 20 -7.86 3.83 -3.30
C LEU A 20 -9.21 3.34 -2.78
N ILE A 21 -10.19 4.24 -2.73
CA ILE A 21 -11.58 3.92 -2.41
C ILE A 21 -12.42 4.19 -3.66
N LEU A 22 -13.13 3.18 -4.14
CA LEU A 22 -13.95 3.27 -5.36
C LEU A 22 -15.36 2.74 -5.11
N GLN A 23 -16.37 3.49 -5.55
CA GLN A 23 -17.76 3.03 -5.54
C GLN A 23 -17.98 1.94 -6.59
N LYS A 24 -18.73 0.90 -6.21
CA LYS A 24 -19.21 -0.15 -7.12
C LYS A 24 -20.39 0.35 -7.94
N ALA A 25 -20.09 1.03 -9.04
CA ALA A 25 -21.07 1.56 -9.98
C ALA A 25 -21.05 0.80 -11.34
N GLY A 26 -20.73 -0.49 -11.32
CA GLY A 26 -20.70 -1.34 -12.53
C GLY A 26 -19.45 -1.21 -13.41
N GLY A 27 -18.51 -0.33 -13.05
CA GLY A 27 -17.20 -0.20 -13.73
C GLY A 27 -16.17 -1.23 -13.26
N GLY A 28 -15.24 -1.58 -14.15
CA GLY A 28 -14.06 -2.39 -13.81
C GLY A 28 -12.98 -1.56 -13.09
N LEU A 29 -12.01 -2.26 -12.47
CA LEU A 29 -10.90 -1.63 -11.75
C LEU A 29 -9.57 -2.32 -12.09
N HIS A 30 -8.60 -1.55 -12.59
CA HIS A 30 -7.22 -1.97 -12.79
C HIS A 30 -6.28 -1.01 -12.05
N VAL A 31 -5.43 -1.54 -11.17
CA VAL A 31 -4.46 -0.77 -10.38
C VAL A 31 -3.09 -1.37 -10.60
N SER A 32 -2.14 -0.53 -10.99
CA SER A 32 -0.73 -0.86 -11.18
C SER A 32 0.14 0.15 -10.45
N SER A 33 1.28 -0.30 -9.93
CA SER A 33 2.32 0.56 -9.36
C SER A 33 3.65 0.32 -10.05
N SER A 34 4.51 1.33 -10.06
CA SER A 34 5.88 1.23 -10.59
C SER A 34 6.81 1.96 -9.63
N CYS A 35 7.93 1.33 -9.31
CA CYS A 35 8.90 1.82 -8.35
C CYS A 35 10.31 1.65 -8.91
N TYR A 36 11.18 2.60 -8.61
CA TYR A 36 12.63 2.48 -8.78
C TYR A 36 13.24 2.43 -7.38
N TRP A 37 13.79 1.28 -6.99
CA TRP A 37 14.15 0.96 -5.60
C TRP A 37 15.19 -0.17 -5.52
N ASP A 38 15.74 -0.43 -4.33
CA ASP A 38 16.63 -1.58 -4.10
C ASP A 38 15.81 -2.84 -3.84
N SER A 39 15.94 -3.85 -4.70
CA SER A 39 15.17 -5.09 -4.61
C SER A 39 15.55 -6.00 -3.44
N ASN A 40 16.67 -5.71 -2.75
CA ASN A 40 17.10 -6.47 -1.59
C ASN A 40 16.52 -5.92 -0.28
N SER A 41 16.29 -4.60 -0.21
CA SER A 41 15.91 -3.92 1.03
C SER A 41 14.51 -3.29 0.98
N ASP A 42 14.00 -2.96 -0.20
CA ASP A 42 12.74 -2.25 -0.36
C ASP A 42 11.62 -3.23 -0.76
N GLY A 43 10.38 -2.87 -0.44
CA GLY A 43 9.25 -3.74 -0.76
C GLY A 43 7.89 -3.07 -0.64
N MET A 44 6.86 -3.76 -1.14
CA MET A 44 5.48 -3.33 -0.98
C MET A 44 4.56 -4.48 -0.59
N VAL A 45 3.43 -4.12 0.03
CA VAL A 45 2.30 -5.01 0.26
C VAL A 45 1.01 -4.32 -0.18
N THR A 46 0.18 -5.03 -0.93
CA THR A 46 -1.14 -4.56 -1.37
C THR A 46 -2.22 -5.41 -0.73
N VAL A 47 -3.15 -4.76 -0.02
CA VAL A 47 -4.34 -5.37 0.57
C VAL A 47 -5.57 -4.86 -0.18
N ARG A 48 -6.43 -5.78 -0.61
CA ARG A 48 -7.70 -5.48 -1.27
C ARG A 48 -8.85 -5.88 -0.37
N TRP A 49 -9.74 -4.94 -0.12
CA TRP A 49 -10.98 -5.12 0.63
C TRP A 49 -12.17 -4.68 -0.23
N LYS A 50 -13.35 -5.26 0.03
CA LYS A 50 -14.61 -4.91 -0.62
C LYS A 50 -15.78 -5.14 0.34
N ASN A 51 -16.83 -4.34 0.21
CA ASN A 51 -18.16 -4.62 0.75
C ASN A 51 -19.20 -4.56 -0.39
N GLU A 52 -20.49 -4.42 -0.10
CA GLU A 52 -21.54 -4.35 -1.12
C GLU A 52 -21.43 -3.13 -2.04
N SER A 53 -20.97 -1.97 -1.54
CA SER A 53 -21.03 -0.69 -2.25
C SER A 53 -19.68 -0.14 -2.72
N MET A 54 -18.55 -0.66 -2.23
CA MET A 54 -17.22 -0.12 -2.53
C MET A 54 -16.12 -1.17 -2.58
N HIS A 55 -15.04 -0.81 -3.27
CA HIS A 55 -13.71 -1.41 -3.19
C HIS A 55 -12.79 -0.48 -2.40
N CYS A 56 -11.92 -1.05 -1.58
CA CYS A 56 -10.83 -0.35 -0.92
C CYS A 56 -9.53 -1.12 -1.18
N ILE A 57 -8.55 -0.47 -1.80
CA ILE A 57 -7.25 -1.06 -2.10
C ILE A 57 -6.20 -0.21 -1.41
N VAL A 58 -5.38 -0.82 -0.56
CA VAL A 58 -4.30 -0.15 0.16
C VAL A 58 -2.98 -0.80 -0.23
N SER A 59 -2.05 -0.01 -0.73
CA SER A 59 -0.65 -0.41 -0.97
C SER A 59 0.25 0.33 0.00
N ILE A 60 1.05 -0.39 0.78
CA ILE A 60 2.09 0.16 1.64
C ILE A 60 3.45 -0.16 1.02
N TYR A 61 4.29 0.85 0.87
CA TYR A 61 5.67 0.73 0.39
C TYR A 61 6.60 0.99 1.57
N GLY A 62 7.54 0.09 1.83
CA GLY A 62 8.62 0.25 2.79
C GLY A 62 9.93 0.44 2.04
N LEU A 63 10.62 1.54 2.32
CA LEU A 63 11.88 1.93 1.70
C LEU A 63 12.95 2.00 2.78
N ALA A 64 14.00 1.20 2.68
CA ALA A 64 15.09 1.23 3.64
C ALA A 64 15.84 2.57 3.53
N VAL A 65 16.22 3.13 4.68
CA VAL A 65 17.06 4.32 4.77
C VAL A 65 18.49 3.84 5.00
N GLN A 66 19.37 4.16 4.05
CA GLN A 66 20.82 3.93 4.16
C GLN A 66 21.48 5.00 5.03
#